data_AF-A0A6P5S3I2-F1
#
_entry.id   AF-A0A6P5S3I2-F1
#
_cell.length_a   1.000
_cell.length_b   1.000
_cell.length_c   1.000
_cell.angle_alpha   90.00
_cell.angle_beta   90.00
_cell.angle_gamma   90.00
#
_symmetry.space_group_name_H-M   'P 1'
#
loop_
_entity.id
_entity.type
_entity.pdbx_description
1 polymer ?
#
loop_
_entity_poly.entity_id
_entity_poly.type
_entity_poly.pdbx_seq_one_letter_code
_entity_poly.pdbx_strand_id
1 'polypeptide(L)'
;MGMSSFGCKVCVTGGAGYIGSWLVKKLLQKGYTVHATLRNLDDVSKVSLLKSLPDADARLVLFEADIYNPIEFESAIEGCEFVFHVATPLQHTENSQYKNTTEAAIAGAKSIAESCLKSGTVKRLIYTASVVAASPLKEDGSGFGDFMDETCWTPLHLSFACSNVHLKAYVDSKTLAEREILSYGNSKNAGLEVVTLACGLVGGDALLSFTPLSVAVFICQLTSSAIEYQSLRFLEELLGKIPIIHIDDVCDAHIFCIENPSINGRFLCASSFVSSAEIASYYQQHYPKFQVKPEYLDGPTREIGLGSTKLIEKGFVYKYDTKMILEDCIKCARTRGDTGL
;
A
#
# COMPACT_ATOMS: atom_id res chain seq x y z
N MET A 1 7.99 26.69 -9.54
CA MET A 1 9.38 26.23 -9.76
C MET A 1 9.40 24.76 -9.40
N GLY A 2 9.68 23.86 -10.34
CA GLY A 2 9.81 22.43 -10.04
C GLY A 2 11.05 22.20 -9.17
N MET A 3 10.95 21.34 -8.16
CA MET A 3 12.11 20.92 -7.37
C MET A 3 13.08 20.17 -8.27
N SER A 4 14.38 20.48 -8.19
CA SER A 4 15.40 19.66 -8.86
C SER A 4 15.53 18.33 -8.12
N SER A 5 15.20 17.22 -8.78
CA SER A 5 15.37 15.87 -8.22
C SER A 5 16.85 15.46 -8.10
N PHE A 6 17.72 16.04 -8.93
CA PHE A 6 19.17 15.78 -8.89
C PHE A 6 19.79 16.23 -7.56
N GLY A 7 20.32 15.26 -6.81
CA GLY A 7 20.96 15.50 -5.50
C GLY A 7 20.01 15.39 -4.30
N CYS A 8 18.70 15.24 -4.52
CA CYS A 8 17.73 15.01 -3.45
C CYS A 8 17.79 13.55 -3.00
N LYS A 9 18.03 13.32 -1.71
CA LYS A 9 18.06 11.99 -1.09
C LYS A 9 16.70 11.63 -0.50
N VAL A 10 16.23 10.43 -0.80
CA VAL A 10 14.97 9.90 -0.28
C VAL A 10 15.18 8.51 0.31
N CYS A 11 14.47 8.19 1.38
CA CYS A 11 14.46 6.85 1.98
C CYS A 11 13.18 6.11 1.61
N VAL A 12 13.28 4.86 1.17
CA VAL A 12 12.15 3.95 0.93
C VAL A 12 12.31 2.73 1.82
N THR A 13 11.44 2.61 2.83
CA THR A 13 11.47 1.44 3.72
C THR A 13 10.82 0.24 3.06
N GLY A 14 11.40 -0.96 3.21
CA GLY A 14 10.87 -2.15 2.54
C GLY A 14 11.01 -2.08 1.02
N GLY A 15 12.15 -1.57 0.55
CA GLY A 15 12.42 -1.24 -0.85
C GLY A 15 12.33 -2.42 -1.81
N ALA A 16 12.42 -3.67 -1.33
CA ALA A 16 12.27 -4.87 -2.16
C ALA A 16 10.85 -5.48 -2.18
N GLY A 17 9.87 -4.83 -1.54
CA GLY A 17 8.46 -5.25 -1.59
C GLY A 17 7.80 -4.91 -2.93
N TYR A 18 6.51 -5.26 -3.07
CA TYR A 18 5.76 -5.00 -4.31
C TYR A 18 5.71 -3.49 -4.64
N ILE A 19 5.14 -2.68 -3.74
CA ILE A 19 5.12 -1.21 -3.88
C ILE A 19 6.52 -0.63 -3.77
N GLY A 20 7.32 -1.11 -2.81
CA GLY A 20 8.67 -0.58 -2.55
C GLY A 20 9.58 -0.64 -3.78
N SER A 21 9.66 -1.79 -4.45
CA SER A 21 10.57 -1.97 -5.59
C SER A 21 10.15 -1.13 -6.80
N TRP A 22 8.84 -1.02 -7.02
CA TRP A 22 8.28 -0.18 -8.08
C TRP A 22 8.52 1.32 -7.81
N LEU A 23 8.37 1.74 -6.56
CA LEU A 23 8.65 3.11 -6.13
C LEU A 23 10.13 3.45 -6.24
N VAL A 24 11.04 2.56 -5.82
CA VAL A 24 12.49 2.71 -6.00
C VAL A 24 12.83 2.89 -7.48
N LYS A 25 12.30 2.03 -8.36
CA LYS A 25 12.48 2.15 -9.82
C LYS A 25 12.08 3.53 -10.33
N LYS A 26 10.89 4.03 -9.97
CA LYS A 26 10.40 5.33 -10.44
C LYS A 26 11.20 6.51 -9.88
N LEU A 27 11.61 6.44 -8.62
CA LEU A 27 12.44 7.48 -8.00
C LEU A 27 13.83 7.56 -8.67
N LEU A 28 14.46 6.42 -8.94
CA LEU A 28 15.73 6.37 -9.68
C LEU A 28 15.59 6.96 -11.09
N GLN A 29 14.52 6.61 -11.82
CA GLN A 29 14.21 7.16 -13.14
C GLN A 29 14.00 8.69 -13.13
N LYS A 30 13.47 9.24 -12.03
CA LYS A 30 13.34 10.69 -11.83
C LYS A 30 14.63 11.37 -11.35
N GLY A 31 15.68 10.61 -11.09
CA GLY A 31 17.01 11.14 -10.75
C GLY A 31 17.27 11.35 -9.26
N TYR A 32 16.41 10.84 -8.38
CA TYR A 32 16.64 10.86 -6.93
C TYR A 32 17.75 9.88 -6.53
N THR A 33 18.49 10.21 -5.47
CA THR A 33 19.32 9.24 -4.76
C THR A 33 18.45 8.51 -3.75
N VAL A 34 18.33 7.19 -3.88
CA VAL A 34 17.39 6.36 -3.11
C VAL A 34 18.15 5.54 -2.09
N HIS A 35 17.88 5.79 -0.82
CA HIS A 35 18.22 4.90 0.29
C HIS A 35 17.10 3.87 0.43
N ALA A 36 17.33 2.61 0.06
CA ALA A 36 16.32 1.56 0.16
C ALA A 36 16.64 0.60 1.30
N THR A 37 15.66 0.33 2.17
CA THR A 37 15.87 -0.63 3.27
C THR A 37 15.37 -2.03 2.93
N LEU A 38 16.09 -3.04 3.39
CA LEU A 38 15.74 -4.45 3.33
C LEU A 38 15.97 -5.07 4.71
N ARG A 39 15.19 -6.11 5.06
CA ARG A 39 15.39 -6.83 6.33
C ARG A 39 16.69 -7.63 6.39
N ASN A 40 17.21 -8.04 5.23
CA ASN A 40 18.39 -8.87 5.11
C ASN A 40 19.09 -8.55 3.79
N LEU A 41 20.32 -8.03 3.86
CA LEU A 41 21.14 -7.74 2.67
C LEU A 41 21.82 -8.98 2.07
N ASP A 42 21.80 -10.11 2.76
CA ASP A 42 22.26 -11.40 2.22
C ASP A 42 21.17 -12.08 1.35
N ASP A 43 19.96 -11.53 1.27
CA ASP A 43 18.93 -12.00 0.33
C ASP A 43 19.29 -11.56 -1.10
N VAL A 44 20.08 -12.41 -1.76
CA VAL A 44 20.60 -12.19 -3.11
C VAL A 44 19.47 -11.87 -4.09
N SER A 45 18.31 -12.53 -3.99
CA SER A 45 17.19 -12.30 -4.92
C SER A 45 16.68 -10.87 -4.82
N LYS A 46 16.41 -10.39 -3.59
CA LYS A 46 15.90 -9.02 -3.37
C LYS A 46 16.95 -7.96 -3.65
N VAL A 47 18.20 -8.20 -3.28
CA VAL A 47 19.30 -7.26 -3.55
C VAL A 47 19.59 -7.17 -5.04
N SER A 48 19.68 -8.30 -5.75
CA SER A 48 19.88 -8.33 -7.20
C SER A 48 18.73 -7.66 -7.95
N LEU A 49 17.48 -7.84 -7.50
CA LEU A 49 16.34 -7.13 -8.06
C LEU A 49 16.55 -5.61 -8.06
N LEU A 50 16.89 -5.03 -6.90
CA LEU A 50 17.06 -3.59 -6.79
C LEU A 50 18.31 -3.09 -7.51
N LYS A 51 19.42 -3.82 -7.44
CA LYS A 51 20.66 -3.47 -8.16
C LYS A 51 20.52 -3.58 -9.68
N SER A 52 19.58 -4.40 -10.19
CA SER A 52 19.32 -4.50 -11.63
C SER A 52 18.53 -3.32 -12.20
N LEU A 53 18.00 -2.43 -11.36
CA LEU A 53 17.22 -1.29 -11.80
C LEU A 53 18.12 -0.27 -12.53
N PRO A 54 17.62 0.41 -13.58
CA PRO A 54 18.34 1.49 -14.22
C PRO A 54 18.80 2.55 -13.20
N ASP A 55 20.04 3.01 -13.36
CA ASP A 55 20.71 4.00 -12.51
C ASP A 55 20.96 3.58 -11.05
N ALA A 56 20.72 2.32 -10.68
CA ALA A 56 20.97 1.83 -9.33
C ALA A 56 22.44 1.97 -8.92
N ASP A 57 23.39 1.62 -9.80
CA ASP A 57 24.83 1.69 -9.48
C ASP A 57 25.31 3.10 -9.10
N ALA A 58 24.63 4.15 -9.57
CA ALA A 58 24.99 5.54 -9.31
C ALA A 58 24.20 6.16 -8.15
N ARG A 59 22.97 5.71 -7.90
CA ARG A 59 21.99 6.43 -7.07
C ARG A 59 21.25 5.57 -6.04
N LEU A 60 21.46 4.26 -6.01
CA LEU A 60 20.85 3.37 -5.02
C LEU A 60 21.85 3.05 -3.91
N VAL A 61 21.44 3.26 -2.66
CA VAL A 61 22.17 2.83 -1.47
C VAL A 61 21.28 1.89 -0.68
N LEU A 62 21.78 0.70 -0.36
CA LEU A 62 21.01 -0.32 0.38
C LEU A 62 21.39 -0.28 1.86
N PHE A 63 20.37 -0.37 2.71
CA PHE A 63 20.51 -0.42 4.16
C PHE A 63 19.79 -1.66 4.70
N GLU A 64 20.40 -2.34 5.67
CA GLU A 64 19.72 -3.37 6.43
C GLU A 64 18.91 -2.70 7.54
N ALA A 65 17.60 -2.96 7.59
CA ALA A 65 16.73 -2.52 8.68
C ALA A 65 15.46 -3.39 8.77
N ASP A 66 15.11 -3.81 9.98
CA ASP A 66 13.88 -4.53 10.29
C ASP A 66 12.90 -3.67 11.10
N ILE A 67 11.62 -3.73 10.75
CA ILE A 67 10.53 -3.10 11.51
C ILE A 67 10.42 -3.66 12.94
N TYR A 68 11.00 -4.85 13.18
CA TYR A 68 11.14 -5.44 14.51
C TYR A 68 12.30 -4.86 15.33
N ASN A 69 13.24 -4.13 14.71
CA ASN A 69 14.30 -3.37 15.36
C ASN A 69 14.36 -1.93 14.80
N PRO A 70 13.43 -1.05 15.20
CA PRO A 70 13.23 0.23 14.52
C PRO A 70 14.42 1.23 14.56
N ILE A 71 15.40 1.03 15.45
CA ILE A 71 16.61 1.86 15.51
C ILE A 71 17.45 1.72 14.22
N GLU A 72 17.36 0.58 13.53
CA GLU A 72 18.13 0.32 12.30
C GLU A 72 17.75 1.24 11.14
N PHE A 73 16.59 1.91 11.19
CA PHE A 73 16.18 2.85 10.14
C PHE A 73 16.91 4.20 10.20
N GLU A 74 17.56 4.56 11.32
CA GLU A 74 18.19 5.88 11.48
C GLU A 74 19.24 6.15 10.39
N SER A 75 20.14 5.20 10.13
CA SER A 75 21.20 5.36 9.12
C SER A 75 20.64 5.49 7.69
N ALA A 76 19.53 4.83 7.38
CA ALA A 76 18.89 4.95 6.08
C ALA A 76 18.21 6.31 5.90
N ILE A 77 17.69 6.89 6.99
CA ILE A 77 16.96 8.17 6.98
C ILE A 77 17.92 9.36 6.99
N GLU A 78 19.11 9.21 7.58
CA GLU A 78 20.07 10.30 7.76
C GLU A 78 20.37 11.05 6.45
N GLY A 79 20.14 12.38 6.49
CA GLY A 79 20.39 13.26 5.37
C GLY A 79 19.41 13.11 4.19
N CYS A 80 18.34 12.34 4.34
CA CYS A 80 17.21 12.34 3.41
C CYS A 80 16.33 13.57 3.62
N GLU A 81 15.69 14.04 2.54
CA GLU A 81 14.68 15.09 2.58
C GLU A 81 13.27 14.52 2.67
N PHE A 82 13.06 13.31 2.15
CA PHE A 82 11.77 12.64 2.14
C PHE A 82 11.92 11.18 2.56
N VAL A 83 10.95 10.68 3.30
CA VAL A 83 10.89 9.27 3.72
C VAL A 83 9.56 8.68 3.27
N PHE A 84 9.63 7.58 2.53
CA PHE A 84 8.51 6.74 2.14
C PHE A 84 8.47 5.51 3.04
N HIS A 85 7.59 5.54 4.04
CA HIS A 85 7.37 4.40 4.91
C HIS A 85 6.39 3.41 4.26
N VAL A 86 6.94 2.43 3.55
CA VAL A 86 6.19 1.38 2.83
C VAL A 86 6.23 0.04 3.59
N ALA A 87 7.30 -0.22 4.34
CA ALA A 87 7.46 -1.46 5.11
C ALA A 87 6.32 -1.66 6.11
N THR A 88 5.86 -2.90 6.25
CA THR A 88 4.85 -3.29 7.25
C THR A 88 5.07 -4.75 7.68
N PRO A 89 4.92 -5.09 8.97
CA PRO A 89 5.04 -6.47 9.41
C PRO A 89 3.82 -7.27 8.95
N LEU A 90 4.03 -8.27 8.09
CA LEU A 90 2.97 -9.17 7.62
C LEU A 90 2.90 -10.49 8.39
N GLN A 91 3.97 -10.84 9.12
CA GLN A 91 4.08 -12.08 9.88
C GLN A 91 4.66 -11.77 11.24
N HIS A 92 4.25 -12.54 12.25
CA HIS A 92 4.77 -12.43 13.61
C HIS A 92 5.58 -13.67 13.98
N THR A 93 6.65 -13.48 14.73
CA THR A 93 7.47 -14.55 15.30
C THR A 93 7.36 -14.49 16.82
N GLU A 94 7.25 -15.65 17.47
CA GLU A 94 7.06 -15.72 18.93
C GLU A 94 8.25 -15.15 19.74
N ASN A 95 9.44 -15.08 19.12
CA ASN A 95 10.66 -14.53 19.73
C ASN A 95 10.84 -13.02 19.53
N SER A 96 9.83 -12.33 18.97
CA SER A 96 9.88 -10.87 18.83
C SER A 96 9.68 -10.18 20.18
N GLN A 97 10.26 -8.98 20.35
CA GLN A 97 10.01 -8.12 21.52
C GLN A 97 8.55 -7.61 21.62
N TYR A 98 7.83 -7.59 20.51
CA TYR A 98 6.42 -7.21 20.44
C TYR A 98 5.52 -8.43 20.60
N LYS A 99 4.29 -8.23 21.10
CA LYS A 99 3.30 -9.30 21.33
C LYS A 99 2.58 -9.76 20.06
N ASN A 100 2.51 -8.90 19.05
CA ASN A 100 1.85 -9.18 17.77
C ASN A 100 2.31 -8.19 16.68
N THR A 101 1.82 -8.38 15.45
CA THR A 101 2.09 -7.48 14.31
C THR A 101 1.56 -6.06 14.51
N THR A 102 0.45 -5.88 15.23
CA THR A 102 -0.13 -4.56 15.50
C THR A 102 0.80 -3.71 16.35
N GLU A 103 1.31 -4.25 17.45
CA GLU A 103 2.27 -3.56 18.30
C GLU A 103 3.57 -3.24 17.56
N ALA A 104 4.10 -4.20 16.79
CA ALA A 104 5.30 -4.00 15.96
C ALA A 104 5.11 -2.88 14.92
N ALA A 105 3.94 -2.82 14.26
CA ALA A 105 3.64 -1.80 13.26
C ALA A 105 3.55 -0.40 13.87
N ILE A 106 2.91 -0.27 15.04
CA ILE A 106 2.82 1.01 15.76
C ILE A 106 4.21 1.46 16.19
N ALA A 107 4.99 0.56 16.80
CA ALA A 107 6.35 0.88 17.26
C ALA A 107 7.29 1.26 16.11
N GLY A 108 7.23 0.53 14.99
CA GLY A 108 7.97 0.84 13.78
C GLY A 108 7.58 2.19 13.17
N ALA A 109 6.28 2.46 13.04
CA ALA A 109 5.75 3.73 12.56
C ALA A 109 6.23 4.91 13.42
N LYS A 110 6.10 4.77 14.75
CA LYS A 110 6.55 5.76 15.73
C LYS A 110 8.05 6.05 15.59
N SER A 111 8.87 5.00 15.60
CA SER A 111 10.33 5.16 15.57
C SER A 111 10.84 5.72 14.24
N ILE A 112 10.23 5.37 13.11
CA ILE A 112 10.56 5.99 11.82
C ILE A 112 10.21 7.48 11.83
N ALA A 113 9.06 7.87 12.39
CA ALA A 113 8.68 9.29 12.52
C ALA A 113 9.65 10.06 13.45
N GLU A 114 10.04 9.46 14.58
CA GLU A 114 11.05 10.02 15.49
C GLU A 114 12.43 10.14 14.82
N SER A 115 12.82 9.16 14.00
CA SER A 115 14.06 9.20 13.21
C SER A 115 14.04 10.33 12.18
N CYS A 116 12.89 10.57 11.54
CA CYS A 116 12.70 11.70 10.63
C CYS A 116 12.93 13.04 11.35
N LEU A 117 12.33 13.20 12.54
CA LEU A 117 12.52 14.40 13.37
C LEU A 117 13.98 14.56 13.81
N LYS A 118 14.60 13.48 14.29
CA LYS A 118 16.00 13.46 14.76
C LYS A 118 17.00 13.79 13.66
N SER A 119 16.73 13.36 12.41
CA SER A 119 17.59 13.66 11.26
C SER A 119 17.68 15.15 10.98
N GLY A 120 16.66 15.94 11.31
CA GLY A 120 16.62 17.39 11.06
C GLY A 120 16.58 17.82 9.59
N THR A 121 16.75 16.88 8.64
CA THR A 121 16.74 17.12 7.19
C THR A 121 15.44 16.69 6.53
N VAL A 122 14.68 15.78 7.15
CA VAL A 122 13.45 15.25 6.58
C VAL A 122 12.35 16.31 6.65
N LYS A 123 11.85 16.71 5.49
CA LYS A 123 10.77 17.68 5.34
C LYS A 123 9.40 17.02 5.42
N ARG A 124 9.26 15.84 4.81
CA ARG A 124 7.98 15.13 4.73
C ARG A 124 8.14 13.63 4.85
N LEU A 125 7.29 13.04 5.69
CA LEU A 125 7.11 11.59 5.83
C LEU A 125 5.82 11.17 5.10
N ILE A 126 5.96 10.24 4.15
CA ILE A 126 4.88 9.69 3.36
C ILE A 126 4.68 8.24 3.80
N TYR A 127 3.56 7.97 4.44
CA TYR A 127 3.22 6.64 4.92
C TYR A 127 2.25 5.96 3.96
N THR A 128 2.60 4.76 3.50
CA THR A 128 1.70 3.90 2.73
C THR A 128 0.67 3.28 3.67
N ALA A 129 -0.45 3.96 3.86
CA ALA A 129 -1.60 3.45 4.60
C ALA A 129 -2.42 2.47 3.74
N SER A 130 -3.55 2.00 4.26
CA SER A 130 -4.43 1.06 3.56
C SER A 130 -5.89 1.47 3.72
N VAL A 131 -6.69 1.28 2.68
CA VAL A 131 -8.14 1.52 2.72
C VAL A 131 -8.87 0.72 3.80
N VAL A 132 -8.27 -0.37 4.30
CA VAL A 132 -8.83 -1.13 5.43
C VAL A 132 -8.92 -0.31 6.73
N ALA A 133 -8.24 0.84 6.82
CA ALA A 133 -8.35 1.80 7.92
C ALA A 133 -9.42 2.89 7.69
N ALA A 134 -10.10 2.87 6.54
CA ALA A 134 -11.04 3.91 6.10
C ALA A 134 -12.45 3.37 5.82
N SER A 135 -12.87 2.29 6.48
CA SER A 135 -14.18 1.69 6.24
C SER A 135 -15.31 2.70 6.47
N PRO A 136 -16.31 2.76 5.57
CA PRO A 136 -17.50 3.60 5.76
C PRO A 136 -18.54 2.95 6.68
N LEU A 137 -18.18 1.95 7.48
CA LEU A 137 -19.08 1.34 8.46
C LEU A 137 -19.50 2.36 9.51
N LYS A 138 -20.80 2.40 9.79
CA LYS A 138 -21.36 3.24 10.85
C LYS A 138 -20.97 2.65 12.21
N GLU A 139 -20.62 3.52 13.15
CA GLU A 139 -20.20 3.12 14.50
C GLU A 139 -21.27 2.31 15.26
N ASP A 140 -22.54 2.55 14.95
CA ASP A 140 -23.68 1.84 15.53
C ASP A 140 -23.92 0.43 14.93
N GLY A 141 -23.11 0.04 13.94
CA GLY A 141 -23.22 -1.25 13.26
C GLY A 141 -24.44 -1.38 12.35
N SER A 142 -25.16 -0.29 12.06
CA SER A 142 -26.38 -0.31 11.22
C SER A 142 -26.10 -0.51 9.73
N GLY A 143 -24.82 -0.63 9.33
CA GLY A 143 -24.37 -0.85 7.97
C GLY A 143 -23.33 0.16 7.53
N PHE A 144 -23.38 0.55 6.26
CA PHE A 144 -22.45 1.52 5.67
C PHE A 144 -23.08 2.92 5.60
N GLY A 145 -22.24 3.94 5.64
CA GLY A 145 -22.56 5.28 5.15
C GLY A 145 -22.64 5.33 3.64
N ASP A 146 -23.07 6.48 3.12
CA ASP A 146 -23.32 6.67 1.68
C ASP A 146 -22.01 6.77 0.86
N PHE A 147 -20.93 7.23 1.50
CA PHE A 147 -19.64 7.45 0.87
C PHE A 147 -18.48 6.93 1.70
N MET A 148 -17.42 6.51 1.03
CA MET A 148 -16.10 6.24 1.60
C MET A 148 -15.14 7.38 1.26
N ASP A 149 -14.64 8.08 2.26
CA ASP A 149 -13.71 9.22 2.12
C ASP A 149 -12.64 9.25 3.23
N GLU A 150 -11.78 10.27 3.24
CA GLU A 150 -10.69 10.43 4.21
C GLU A 150 -11.14 10.65 5.65
N THR A 151 -12.42 10.94 5.90
CA THR A 151 -12.98 11.13 7.25
C THR A 151 -13.35 9.81 7.91
N CYS A 152 -13.59 8.75 7.11
CA CYS A 152 -13.94 7.43 7.60
C CYS A 152 -12.79 6.79 8.38
N TRP A 153 -13.06 6.22 9.55
CA TRP A 153 -12.11 5.40 10.29
C TRP A 153 -12.73 4.04 10.58
N THR A 154 -12.01 2.97 10.25
CA THR A 154 -12.49 1.61 10.52
C THR A 154 -12.61 1.38 12.02
N PRO A 155 -13.79 0.98 12.52
CA PRO A 155 -13.92 0.54 13.91
C PRO A 155 -13.01 -0.66 14.20
N LEU A 156 -12.40 -0.70 15.38
CA LEU A 156 -11.49 -1.79 15.76
C LEU A 156 -12.27 -3.02 16.23
N HIS A 157 -11.60 -4.18 16.21
CA HIS A 157 -12.12 -5.44 16.75
C HIS A 157 -13.43 -5.94 16.10
N LEU A 158 -13.62 -5.61 14.82
CA LEU A 158 -14.78 -6.08 14.06
C LEU A 158 -14.69 -7.60 13.80
N SER A 159 -15.86 -8.24 13.76
CA SER A 159 -16.00 -9.64 13.38
C SER A 159 -16.89 -9.76 12.16
N PHE A 160 -16.30 -10.24 11.07
CA PHE A 160 -16.96 -10.45 9.78
C PHE A 160 -16.99 -11.93 9.43
N ALA A 161 -17.96 -12.36 8.64
CA ALA A 161 -18.08 -13.76 8.22
C ALA A 161 -16.83 -14.22 7.45
N CYS A 162 -16.29 -13.35 6.60
CA CYS A 162 -15.09 -13.65 5.81
C CYS A 162 -13.78 -13.32 6.54
N SER A 163 -13.81 -12.86 7.80
CA SER A 163 -12.59 -12.51 8.53
C SER A 163 -11.84 -13.72 9.08
N ASN A 164 -10.52 -13.60 9.18
CA ASN A 164 -9.66 -14.49 9.95
C ASN A 164 -8.74 -13.68 10.87
N VAL A 165 -7.99 -14.35 11.74
CA VAL A 165 -7.11 -13.70 12.73
C VAL A 165 -6.08 -12.77 12.06
N HIS A 166 -5.53 -13.18 10.92
CA HIS A 166 -4.53 -12.38 10.19
C HIS A 166 -5.14 -11.12 9.58
N LEU A 167 -6.32 -11.22 8.96
CA LEU A 167 -7.02 -10.08 8.38
C LEU A 167 -7.44 -9.07 9.46
N LYS A 168 -7.93 -9.54 10.61
CA LYS A 168 -8.26 -8.67 11.76
C LYS A 168 -7.01 -7.96 12.29
N ALA A 169 -5.92 -8.69 12.49
CA ALA A 169 -4.66 -8.11 12.92
C ALA A 169 -4.12 -7.09 11.92
N TYR A 170 -4.30 -7.32 10.60
CA TYR A 170 -3.91 -6.37 9.57
C TYR A 170 -4.74 -5.08 9.62
N VAL A 171 -6.07 -5.17 9.82
CA VAL A 171 -6.93 -3.99 10.01
C VAL A 171 -6.47 -3.18 11.23
N ASP A 172 -6.33 -3.83 12.38
CA ASP A 172 -5.94 -3.16 13.62
C ASP A 172 -4.54 -2.51 13.47
N SER A 173 -3.59 -3.25 12.89
CA SER A 173 -2.23 -2.79 12.61
C SER A 173 -2.20 -1.55 11.71
N LYS A 174 -2.85 -1.59 10.53
CA LYS A 174 -2.84 -0.47 9.58
C LYS A 174 -3.60 0.74 10.13
N THR A 175 -4.70 0.52 10.84
CA THR A 175 -5.51 1.60 11.42
C THR A 175 -4.76 2.32 12.53
N LEU A 176 -4.20 1.58 13.49
CA LEU A 176 -3.51 2.18 14.63
C LEU A 176 -2.18 2.82 14.22
N ALA A 177 -1.41 2.19 13.31
CA ALA A 177 -0.18 2.79 12.80
C ALA A 177 -0.44 4.06 11.99
N GLU A 178 -1.52 4.14 11.21
CA GLU A 178 -1.89 5.38 10.49
C GLU A 178 -2.22 6.51 11.47
N ARG A 179 -2.99 6.22 12.54
CA ARG A 179 -3.30 7.19 13.59
C ARG A 179 -2.04 7.69 14.29
N GLU A 180 -1.11 6.79 14.58
CA GLU A 180 0.18 7.13 15.18
C GLU A 180 0.96 8.10 14.28
N ILE A 181 1.14 7.76 13.00
CA ILE A 181 1.83 8.63 12.02
C ILE A 181 1.16 9.99 11.90
N LEU A 182 -0.17 10.05 11.77
CA LEU A 182 -0.90 11.32 11.65
C LEU A 182 -0.76 12.21 12.89
N SER A 183 -0.51 11.64 14.07
CA SER A 183 -0.25 12.43 15.28
C SER A 183 1.01 13.30 15.16
N TYR A 184 1.99 12.87 14.34
CA TYR A 184 3.20 13.64 14.04
C TYR A 184 2.95 14.82 13.12
N GLY A 185 1.92 14.77 12.26
CA GLY A 185 1.55 15.86 11.37
C GLY A 185 0.77 17.00 12.04
N ASN A 186 0.35 16.82 13.29
CA ASN A 186 -0.32 17.86 14.07
C ASN A 186 0.70 18.88 14.60
N SER A 187 0.30 20.16 14.65
CA SER A 187 1.13 21.36 14.91
C SER A 187 2.01 21.38 16.17
N LYS A 188 2.01 20.34 16.99
CA LYS A 188 2.86 20.18 18.18
C LYS A 188 4.28 19.69 17.82
N ASN A 189 4.49 19.07 16.66
CA ASN A 189 5.77 18.47 16.29
C ASN A 189 6.51 19.27 15.21
N ALA A 190 7.24 20.31 15.65
CA ALA A 190 8.50 20.85 15.12
C ALA A 190 8.81 20.84 13.59
N GLY A 191 7.84 20.83 12.68
CA GLY A 191 8.05 21.04 11.24
C GLY A 191 8.17 19.80 10.35
N LEU A 192 7.84 18.60 10.84
CA LEU A 192 7.69 17.42 9.97
C LEU A 192 6.30 17.40 9.34
N GLU A 193 6.22 17.50 8.01
CA GLU A 193 4.97 17.30 7.30
C GLU A 193 4.67 15.80 7.15
N VAL A 194 3.40 15.42 7.28
CA VAL A 194 3.00 14.01 7.24
C VAL A 194 1.90 13.82 6.22
N VAL A 195 2.11 12.88 5.30
CA VAL A 195 1.09 12.45 4.36
C VAL A 195 0.83 10.96 4.54
N THR A 196 -0.43 10.56 4.64
CA THR A 196 -0.81 9.15 4.57
C THR A 196 -1.60 8.89 3.29
N LEU A 197 -1.16 7.88 2.53
CA LEU A 197 -1.82 7.42 1.32
C LEU A 197 -2.50 6.08 1.61
N ALA A 198 -3.80 6.11 1.92
CA ALA A 198 -4.60 4.92 2.14
C ALA A 198 -4.88 4.25 0.79
N CYS A 199 -3.99 3.33 0.41
CA CYS A 199 -4.05 2.66 -0.89
C CYS A 199 -5.16 1.61 -0.94
N GLY A 200 -5.89 1.57 -2.06
CA GLY A 200 -6.80 0.47 -2.40
C GLY A 200 -6.09 -0.88 -2.56
N LEU A 201 -6.83 -1.91 -2.95
CA LEU A 201 -6.25 -3.18 -3.39
C LEU A 201 -5.38 -2.92 -4.63
N VAL A 202 -4.07 -3.11 -4.48
CA VAL A 202 -3.08 -2.73 -5.50
C VAL A 202 -2.94 -3.82 -6.55
N GLY A 203 -3.32 -3.52 -7.78
CA GLY A 203 -3.20 -4.40 -8.94
C GLY A 203 -2.20 -3.89 -9.96
N GLY A 204 -1.94 -4.68 -11.00
CA GLY A 204 -1.01 -4.34 -12.09
C GLY A 204 0.18 -5.29 -12.21
N ASP A 205 1.16 -4.84 -12.99
CA ASP A 205 2.43 -5.55 -13.18
C ASP A 205 3.32 -5.48 -11.94
N ALA A 206 4.35 -6.33 -11.85
CA ALA A 206 5.29 -6.32 -10.75
C ALA A 206 6.74 -6.46 -11.25
N LEU A 207 7.70 -6.13 -10.39
CA LEU A 207 9.13 -6.43 -10.62
C LEU A 207 9.56 -7.72 -9.91
N LEU A 208 8.76 -8.18 -8.95
CA LEU A 208 9.03 -9.40 -8.19
C LEU A 208 9.00 -10.63 -9.11
N SER A 209 9.82 -11.63 -8.79
CA SER A 209 9.85 -12.90 -9.54
C SER A 209 8.64 -13.81 -9.28
N PHE A 210 7.74 -13.41 -8.38
CA PHE A 210 6.53 -14.12 -7.97
C PHE A 210 5.34 -13.17 -7.96
N THR A 211 4.13 -13.72 -7.98
CA THR A 211 2.89 -12.94 -8.05
C THR A 211 2.63 -12.26 -6.70
N PRO A 212 2.53 -10.93 -6.64
CA PRO A 212 2.19 -10.24 -5.40
C PRO A 212 0.84 -10.71 -4.84
N LEU A 213 0.72 -10.78 -3.51
CA LEU A 213 -0.51 -11.24 -2.85
C LEU A 213 -1.76 -10.48 -3.31
N SER A 214 -1.66 -9.15 -3.47
CA SER A 214 -2.80 -8.35 -3.94
C SER A 214 -3.20 -8.66 -5.39
N VAL A 215 -2.23 -8.99 -6.25
CA VAL A 215 -2.49 -9.46 -7.62
C VAL A 215 -3.14 -10.85 -7.59
N ALA A 216 -2.69 -11.73 -6.70
CA ALA A 216 -3.33 -13.04 -6.49
C ALA A 216 -4.80 -12.89 -6.04
N VAL A 217 -5.11 -11.89 -5.21
CA VAL A 217 -6.49 -11.53 -4.83
C VAL A 217 -7.30 -11.05 -6.04
N PHE A 218 -6.73 -10.28 -6.97
CA PHE A 218 -7.44 -9.89 -8.19
C PHE A 218 -7.82 -11.09 -9.07
N ILE A 219 -6.95 -12.09 -9.19
CA ILE A 219 -7.15 -13.23 -10.09
C ILE A 219 -7.78 -14.45 -9.40
N CYS A 220 -8.13 -14.36 -8.11
CA CYS A 220 -8.57 -15.52 -7.32
C CYS A 220 -9.80 -16.24 -7.90
N GLN A 221 -10.69 -15.49 -8.57
CA GLN A 221 -11.88 -16.02 -9.23
C GLN A 221 -11.56 -16.76 -10.54
N LEU A 222 -10.40 -16.50 -11.14
CA LEU A 222 -9.87 -17.25 -12.30
C LEU A 222 -9.11 -18.51 -11.85
N THR A 223 -8.33 -18.40 -10.78
CA THR A 223 -7.53 -19.51 -10.24
C THR A 223 -8.31 -20.42 -9.29
N SER A 224 -9.56 -20.07 -8.99
CA SER A 224 -10.41 -20.76 -7.99
C SER A 224 -9.77 -20.86 -6.60
N SER A 225 -8.92 -19.90 -6.24
CA SER A 225 -8.23 -19.94 -4.95
C SER A 225 -9.13 -19.46 -3.81
N ALA A 226 -9.46 -20.38 -2.90
CA ALA A 226 -10.40 -20.11 -1.81
C ALA A 226 -9.86 -19.10 -0.78
N ILE A 227 -8.54 -19.11 -0.52
CA ILE A 227 -7.91 -18.24 0.48
C ILE A 227 -7.91 -16.78 0.00
N GLU A 228 -7.48 -16.55 -1.23
CA GLU A 228 -7.48 -15.22 -1.83
C GLU A 228 -8.90 -14.72 -2.10
N TYR A 229 -9.84 -15.62 -2.46
CA TYR A 229 -11.25 -15.25 -2.58
C TYR A 229 -11.87 -14.86 -1.23
N GLN A 230 -11.54 -15.55 -0.14
CA GLN A 230 -11.93 -15.13 1.22
C GLN A 230 -11.42 -13.71 1.52
N SER A 231 -10.19 -13.39 1.12
CA SER A 231 -9.61 -12.06 1.30
C SER A 231 -10.33 -10.99 0.47
N LEU A 232 -10.68 -11.28 -0.79
CA LEU A 232 -11.48 -10.40 -1.64
C LEU A 232 -12.86 -10.11 -1.02
N ARG A 233 -13.54 -11.15 -0.56
CA ARG A 233 -14.87 -11.04 0.07
C ARG A 233 -14.80 -10.33 1.41
N PHE A 234 -13.74 -10.53 2.19
CA PHE A 234 -13.50 -9.76 3.41
C PHE A 234 -13.36 -8.27 3.14
N LEU A 235 -12.60 -7.87 2.11
CA LEU A 235 -12.47 -6.45 1.75
C LEU A 235 -13.82 -5.85 1.36
N GLU A 236 -14.62 -6.56 0.56
CA GLU A 236 -15.98 -6.14 0.21
C GLU A 236 -16.90 -6.07 1.43
N GLU A 237 -16.83 -7.03 2.36
CA GLU A 237 -17.61 -7.03 3.60
C GLU A 237 -17.22 -5.88 4.53
N LEU A 238 -15.93 -5.54 4.59
CA LEU A 238 -15.40 -4.45 5.41
C LEU A 238 -15.70 -3.07 4.81
N LEU A 239 -15.61 -2.92 3.49
CA LEU A 239 -15.59 -1.62 2.82
C LEU A 239 -16.86 -1.31 2.03
N GLY A 240 -17.78 -2.27 1.92
CA GLY A 240 -18.99 -2.14 1.12
C GLY A 240 -18.75 -2.55 -0.33
N LYS A 241 -17.75 -1.95 -0.96
CA LYS A 241 -17.13 -2.38 -2.23
C LYS A 241 -15.61 -2.36 -2.08
N ILE A 242 -14.85 -2.79 -3.08
CA ILE A 242 -13.40 -2.90 -3.05
C ILE A 242 -12.80 -1.69 -3.76
N PRO A 243 -12.12 -0.77 -3.04
CA PRO A 243 -11.32 0.27 -3.69
C PRO A 243 -10.12 -0.39 -4.33
N ILE A 244 -9.87 -0.10 -5.61
CA ILE A 244 -8.76 -0.66 -6.38
C ILE A 244 -7.87 0.44 -6.93
N ILE A 245 -6.60 0.12 -7.14
CA ILE A 245 -5.63 1.04 -7.74
C ILE A 245 -4.51 0.30 -8.45
N HIS A 246 -3.99 0.90 -9.52
CA HIS A 246 -2.85 0.37 -10.23
C HIS A 246 -1.52 0.71 -9.52
N ILE A 247 -0.55 -0.21 -9.53
CA ILE A 247 0.78 -0.04 -8.95
C ILE A 247 1.51 1.22 -9.44
N ASP A 248 1.32 1.60 -10.71
CA ASP A 248 1.92 2.81 -11.25
C ASP A 248 1.31 4.06 -10.64
N ASP A 249 -0.01 4.11 -10.50
CA ASP A 249 -0.73 5.25 -9.90
C ASP A 249 -0.41 5.36 -8.41
N VAL A 250 -0.26 4.23 -7.70
CA VAL A 250 0.22 4.22 -6.31
C VAL A 250 1.58 4.92 -6.22
N CYS A 251 2.56 4.50 -7.02
CA CYS A 251 3.91 5.05 -6.94
C CYS A 251 3.97 6.50 -7.46
N ASP A 252 3.18 6.85 -8.47
CA ASP A 252 3.05 8.23 -8.94
C ASP A 252 2.41 9.12 -7.87
N ALA A 253 1.43 8.62 -7.10
CA ALA A 253 0.83 9.35 -6.00
C ALA A 253 1.85 9.60 -4.87
N HIS A 254 2.68 8.61 -4.53
CA HIS A 254 3.77 8.80 -3.56
C HIS A 254 4.75 9.88 -4.02
N ILE A 255 5.18 9.85 -5.28
CA ILE A 255 6.09 10.86 -5.83
C ILE A 255 5.42 12.23 -5.91
N PHE A 256 4.16 12.28 -6.32
CA PHE A 256 3.36 13.50 -6.31
C PHE A 256 3.29 14.13 -4.92
N CYS A 257 3.24 13.32 -3.86
CA CYS A 257 3.26 13.81 -2.49
C CYS A 257 4.56 14.48 -2.08
N ILE A 258 5.70 14.27 -2.75
CA ILE A 258 6.95 15.02 -2.47
C ILE A 258 7.14 16.20 -3.43
N GLU A 259 6.56 16.13 -4.63
CA GLU A 259 6.64 17.20 -5.64
C GLU A 259 5.62 18.31 -5.41
N ASN A 260 4.54 18.03 -4.68
CA ASN A 260 3.50 19.01 -4.34
C ASN A 260 3.81 19.69 -2.99
N PRO A 261 3.98 21.03 -2.94
CA PRO A 261 4.25 21.74 -1.70
C PRO A 261 3.02 21.92 -0.79
N SER A 262 1.80 21.72 -1.31
CA SER A 262 0.54 21.93 -0.57
C SER A 262 -0.18 20.60 -0.32
N ILE A 263 0.54 19.61 0.21
CA ILE A 263 -0.02 18.29 0.51
C ILE A 263 0.33 17.86 1.94
N ASN A 264 -0.71 17.64 2.75
CA ASN A 264 -0.58 17.26 4.16
C ASN A 264 -1.84 16.51 4.62
N GLY A 265 -1.64 15.61 5.58
CA GLY A 265 -2.67 14.78 6.18
C GLY A 265 -3.00 13.55 5.35
N ARG A 266 -4.23 13.06 5.52
CA ARG A 266 -4.70 11.80 4.97
C ARG A 266 -5.32 11.93 3.59
N PHE A 267 -5.11 10.94 2.72
CA PHE A 267 -5.65 10.85 1.36
C PHE A 267 -6.00 9.39 1.04
N LEU A 268 -7.18 9.13 0.50
CA LEU A 268 -7.47 7.84 -0.12
C LEU A 268 -6.82 7.80 -1.51
N CYS A 269 -6.20 6.67 -1.82
CA CYS A 269 -5.51 6.43 -3.08
C CYS A 269 -6.16 5.22 -3.76
N ALA A 270 -7.25 5.48 -4.48
CA ALA A 270 -8.04 4.51 -5.22
C ALA A 270 -8.61 5.16 -6.49
N SER A 271 -8.48 4.49 -7.63
CA SER A 271 -9.01 5.00 -8.91
C SER A 271 -10.41 4.48 -9.22
N SER A 272 -10.84 3.40 -8.56
CA SER A 272 -12.14 2.76 -8.81
C SER A 272 -12.64 2.02 -7.57
N PHE A 273 -13.95 1.75 -7.53
CA PHE A 273 -14.64 1.14 -6.38
C PHE A 273 -15.64 0.10 -6.89
N VAL A 274 -15.29 -1.18 -6.78
CA VAL A 274 -15.95 -2.29 -7.49
C VAL A 274 -16.35 -3.41 -6.55
N SER A 275 -17.41 -4.14 -6.86
CA SER A 275 -17.81 -5.36 -6.16
C SER A 275 -17.03 -6.58 -6.65
N SER A 276 -17.01 -7.64 -5.84
CA SER A 276 -16.43 -8.92 -6.25
C SER A 276 -17.18 -9.54 -7.44
N ALA A 277 -18.48 -9.29 -7.55
CA ALA A 277 -19.33 -9.72 -8.66
C ALA A 277 -19.03 -8.96 -9.96
N GLU A 278 -18.71 -7.66 -9.90
CA GLU A 278 -18.28 -6.87 -11.07
C GLU A 278 -16.95 -7.41 -11.64
N ILE A 279 -16.00 -7.79 -10.77
CA ILE A 279 -14.73 -8.43 -11.18
C ILE A 279 -15.01 -9.80 -11.84
N ALA A 280 -15.85 -10.63 -11.22
CA ALA A 280 -16.23 -11.93 -11.77
C ALA A 280 -16.92 -11.82 -13.13
N SER A 281 -17.83 -10.85 -13.27
CA SER A 281 -18.55 -10.59 -14.51
C SER A 281 -17.61 -10.18 -15.64
N TYR A 282 -16.64 -9.31 -15.34
CA TYR A 282 -15.58 -8.95 -16.29
C TYR A 282 -14.82 -10.19 -16.78
N TYR A 283 -14.40 -11.05 -15.87
CA TYR A 283 -13.68 -12.27 -16.20
C TYR A 283 -14.53 -13.29 -16.97
N GLN A 284 -15.80 -13.45 -16.63
CA GLN A 284 -16.70 -14.34 -17.36
C GLN A 284 -16.84 -13.88 -18.83
N GLN A 285 -16.97 -12.57 -19.05
CA GLN A 285 -17.15 -11.99 -20.38
C GLN A 285 -15.87 -12.05 -21.23
N HIS A 286 -14.72 -11.71 -20.65
CA HIS A 286 -13.46 -11.55 -21.40
C HIS A 286 -12.57 -12.78 -21.38
N TYR A 287 -12.73 -13.66 -20.40
CA TYR A 287 -11.93 -14.86 -20.20
C TYR A 287 -12.78 -16.13 -19.96
N PRO A 288 -13.74 -16.46 -20.85
CA PRO A 288 -14.69 -17.55 -20.65
C PRO A 288 -14.03 -18.93 -20.50
N LYS A 289 -12.78 -19.09 -20.95
CA LYS A 289 -11.99 -20.33 -20.82
C LYS A 289 -11.73 -20.75 -19.37
N PHE A 290 -11.70 -19.81 -18.43
CA PHE A 290 -11.45 -20.11 -17.01
C PHE A 290 -12.70 -20.56 -16.25
N GLN A 291 -13.87 -20.57 -16.89
CA GLN A 291 -15.13 -21.06 -16.30
C GLN A 291 -15.39 -20.49 -14.90
N VAL A 292 -15.44 -19.15 -14.80
CA VAL A 292 -15.77 -18.44 -13.56
C VAL A 292 -17.04 -19.05 -12.94
N LYS A 293 -16.94 -19.47 -11.67
CA LYS A 293 -18.03 -20.15 -10.97
C LYS A 293 -19.26 -19.23 -10.84
N PRO A 294 -20.49 -19.75 -11.01
CA PRO A 294 -21.71 -18.94 -10.88
C PRO A 294 -21.80 -18.19 -9.54
N GLU A 295 -21.36 -18.82 -8.45
CA GLU A 295 -21.35 -18.25 -7.09
C GLU A 295 -20.51 -16.96 -6.96
N TYR A 296 -19.57 -16.70 -7.89
CA TYR A 296 -18.76 -15.49 -7.90
C TYR A 296 -19.49 -14.30 -8.52
N LEU A 297 -20.53 -14.55 -9.31
CA LEU A 297 -21.37 -13.52 -9.92
C LEU A 297 -22.42 -13.01 -8.93
N ASP A 298 -22.62 -13.73 -7.82
CA ASP A 298 -23.53 -13.36 -6.76
C ASP A 298 -22.83 -12.46 -5.73
N GLY A 299 -23.38 -11.27 -5.51
CA GLY A 299 -22.84 -10.30 -4.57
C GLY A 299 -23.89 -9.31 -4.06
N PRO A 300 -23.69 -8.74 -2.86
CA PRO A 300 -24.62 -7.74 -2.34
C PRO A 300 -24.56 -6.48 -3.21
N THR A 301 -25.71 -6.04 -3.73
CA THR A 301 -25.80 -4.73 -4.39
C THR A 301 -25.84 -3.65 -3.31
N ARG A 302 -24.74 -2.92 -3.16
CA ARG A 302 -24.62 -1.81 -2.21
C ARG A 302 -24.38 -0.51 -2.97
N GLU A 303 -25.22 0.49 -2.68
CA GLU A 303 -25.09 1.83 -3.24
C GLU A 303 -24.21 2.68 -2.30
N ILE A 304 -22.90 2.45 -2.37
CA ILE A 304 -21.88 3.21 -1.63
C ILE A 304 -20.96 3.86 -2.66
N GLY A 305 -20.79 5.17 -2.58
CA GLY A 305 -19.90 5.94 -3.45
C GLY A 305 -18.47 5.99 -2.93
N LEU A 306 -17.51 6.11 -3.84
CA LEU A 306 -16.16 6.56 -3.49
C LEU A 306 -16.16 8.09 -3.43
N GLY A 307 -16.13 8.66 -2.23
CA GLY A 307 -16.24 10.10 -2.00
C GLY A 307 -14.91 10.87 -2.08
N SER A 308 -13.78 10.17 -2.13
CA SER A 308 -12.46 10.83 -2.16
C SER A 308 -12.13 11.43 -3.52
N THR A 309 -12.10 12.77 -3.56
CA THR A 309 -11.60 13.59 -4.67
C THR A 309 -10.32 14.34 -4.33
N LYS A 310 -9.83 14.21 -3.08
CA LYS A 310 -8.81 15.10 -2.51
C LYS A 310 -7.47 15.09 -3.25
N LEU A 311 -7.03 13.94 -3.77
CA LEU A 311 -5.83 13.86 -4.63
C LEU A 311 -6.05 14.56 -5.97
N ILE A 312 -7.22 14.36 -6.59
CA ILE A 312 -7.58 14.96 -7.89
C ILE A 312 -7.69 16.48 -7.75
N GLU A 313 -8.29 16.97 -6.68
CA GLU A 313 -8.38 18.40 -6.35
C GLU A 313 -6.99 19.06 -6.17
N LYS A 314 -5.98 18.27 -5.77
CA LYS A 314 -4.58 18.71 -5.71
C LYS A 314 -3.87 18.67 -7.06
N GLY A 315 -4.50 18.09 -8.10
CA GLY A 315 -3.98 17.97 -9.45
C GLY A 315 -3.42 16.60 -9.82
N PHE A 316 -3.61 15.57 -8.98
CA PHE A 316 -3.22 14.20 -9.32
C PHE A 316 -4.17 13.62 -10.38
N VAL A 317 -3.64 12.84 -11.32
CA VAL A 317 -4.43 12.19 -12.38
C VAL A 317 -4.16 10.70 -12.34
N TYR A 318 -5.21 9.92 -12.06
CA TYR A 318 -5.18 8.46 -12.20
C TYR A 318 -5.13 8.10 -13.69
N LYS A 319 -4.19 7.23 -14.07
CA LYS A 319 -3.96 6.84 -15.46
C LYS A 319 -4.64 5.51 -15.82
N TYR A 320 -5.00 4.73 -14.81
CA TYR A 320 -5.46 3.36 -14.98
C TYR A 320 -6.90 3.19 -14.44
N ASP A 321 -7.78 2.74 -15.33
CA ASP A 321 -9.15 2.36 -14.97
C ASP A 321 -9.23 0.89 -14.49
N THR A 322 -10.40 0.48 -14.02
CA THR A 322 -10.68 -0.91 -13.59
C THR A 322 -10.23 -1.94 -14.62
N LYS A 323 -10.54 -1.71 -15.90
CA LYS A 323 -10.27 -2.68 -16.96
C LYS A 323 -8.77 -2.90 -17.10
N MET A 324 -8.00 -1.81 -17.20
CA MET A 324 -6.55 -1.87 -17.32
C MET A 324 -5.92 -2.58 -16.13
N ILE A 325 -6.38 -2.31 -14.91
CA ILE A 325 -5.90 -2.97 -13.70
C ILE A 325 -6.12 -4.49 -13.75
N LEU A 326 -7.33 -4.94 -14.11
CA LEU A 326 -7.66 -6.37 -14.19
C LEU A 326 -6.82 -7.08 -15.27
N GLU A 327 -6.66 -6.47 -16.45
CA GLU A 327 -5.86 -7.00 -17.54
C GLU A 327 -4.37 -7.14 -17.16
N ASP A 328 -3.81 -6.11 -16.53
CA ASP A 328 -2.41 -6.13 -16.13
C ASP A 328 -2.15 -7.11 -14.97
N CYS A 329 -3.12 -7.33 -14.07
CA CYS A 329 -3.05 -8.41 -13.07
C CYS A 329 -2.95 -9.80 -13.73
N ILE A 330 -3.74 -10.08 -14.77
CA ILE A 330 -3.69 -11.36 -15.49
C ILE A 330 -2.34 -11.52 -16.20
N LYS A 331 -1.89 -10.47 -16.89
CA LYS A 331 -0.59 -10.47 -17.57
C LYS A 331 0.56 -10.68 -16.58
N CYS A 332 0.52 -9.99 -15.44
CA CYS A 332 1.47 -10.11 -14.35
C CYS A 332 1.59 -11.56 -13.88
N ALA A 333 0.46 -12.20 -13.61
CA ALA A 333 0.40 -13.58 -13.12
C ALA A 333 0.89 -14.60 -14.17
N ARG A 334 0.46 -14.47 -15.44
CA ARG A 334 0.93 -15.34 -16.54
C ARG A 334 2.44 -15.24 -16.76
N THR A 335 3.01 -14.06 -16.61
CA THR A 335 4.45 -13.83 -16.81
C THR A 335 5.29 -14.55 -15.76
N ARG A 336 4.74 -14.77 -14.56
CA ARG A 336 5.42 -15.43 -13.43
C ARG A 336 5.15 -16.94 -13.39
N GLY A 337 3.99 -17.37 -13.86
CA GLY A 337 3.64 -18.78 -14.01
C GLY A 337 3.41 -19.53 -12.69
N ASP A 338 3.32 -18.82 -11.57
CA ASP A 338 3.20 -19.40 -10.22
C ASP A 338 1.75 -19.54 -9.73
N THR A 339 0.77 -19.08 -10.53
CA THR A 339 -0.66 -19.08 -10.17
C THR A 339 -1.51 -20.04 -10.99
N GLY A 340 -0.91 -20.82 -11.89
CA GLY A 340 -1.61 -21.75 -12.78
C GLY A 340 -2.44 -21.10 -13.90
N LEU A 341 -2.17 -19.83 -14.25
CA LEU A 341 -2.83 -19.06 -15.32
C LEU A 341 -2.11 -19.09 -16.67
#